data_AF-A0A819X918-F1
#
_entry.id   AF-A0A819X918-F1
#
_cell.length_a   1.000
_cell.length_b   1.000
_cell.length_c   1.000
_cell.angle_alpha   90.00
_cell.angle_beta   90.00
_cell.angle_gamma   90.00
#
_symmetry.space_group_name_H-M   'P 1'
#
loop_
_entity.id
_entity.type
_entity.pdbx_description
1 polymer ?
#
loop_
_entity_poly.entity_id
_entity_poly.type
_entity_poly.pdbx_seq_one_letter_code
_entity_poly.pdbx_strand_id
1 'polypeptide(L)' 'MDSSNGNNASAAARNICAALGEDAVADRMSRDWFKRFREGDISLEDRPRSGRPLESDIERLKVLIEDNPRLTTRE' A
#
# COMPACT_ATOMS: atom_id res chain seq x y z
N MET A 1 -8.35 -32.55 1.26
CA MET A 1 -8.08 -31.37 0.42
C MET A 1 -9.42 -30.68 0.25
N ASP A 2 -9.62 -29.64 1.02
CA ASP A 2 -10.80 -28.79 0.96
C ASP A 2 -10.79 -28.04 -0.37
N SER A 3 -11.66 -28.46 -1.29
CA SER A 3 -11.92 -27.73 -2.53
C SER A 3 -12.61 -26.41 -2.15
N SER A 4 -11.83 -25.42 -1.76
CA SER A 4 -12.32 -24.10 -1.42
C SER A 4 -12.98 -23.48 -2.65
N ASN A 5 -14.30 -23.42 -2.61
CA ASN A 5 -15.19 -22.83 -3.61
C ASN A 5 -15.06 -21.29 -3.55
N GLY A 6 -13.87 -20.77 -3.83
CA GLY A 6 -13.53 -19.36 -3.72
C GLY A 6 -13.99 -18.57 -4.94
N ASN A 7 -14.59 -17.41 -4.72
CA ASN A 7 -14.84 -16.45 -5.79
C ASN A 7 -13.52 -15.99 -6.39
N ASN A 8 -13.42 -15.93 -7.71
CA ASN A 8 -12.25 -15.34 -8.38
C ASN A 8 -12.26 -13.80 -8.25
N ALA A 9 -11.12 -13.15 -8.55
CA ALA A 9 -10.95 -11.72 -8.38
C ALA A 9 -12.02 -10.87 -9.10
N SER A 10 -12.45 -11.28 -10.31
CA SER A 10 -13.45 -10.54 -11.07
C SER A 10 -14.87 -10.74 -10.52
N ALA A 11 -15.18 -11.93 -9.98
CA ALA A 11 -16.44 -12.15 -9.26
C ALA A 11 -16.48 -11.33 -7.96
N ALA A 12 -15.36 -11.26 -7.22
CA ALA A 12 -15.24 -10.41 -6.05
C ALA A 12 -15.43 -8.92 -6.39
N ALA A 13 -14.79 -8.42 -7.46
CA ALA A 13 -14.96 -7.04 -7.92
C ALA A 13 -16.44 -6.70 -8.19
N ARG A 14 -17.16 -7.57 -8.92
CA ARG A 14 -18.59 -7.38 -9.21
C ARG A 14 -19.43 -7.35 -7.94
N ASN A 15 -19.17 -8.26 -7.00
CA ASN A 15 -19.91 -8.30 -5.73
C ASN A 15 -19.66 -7.04 -4.90
N ILE A 16 -18.43 -6.54 -4.88
CA ILE A 16 -18.07 -5.29 -4.19
C ILE A 16 -18.78 -4.11 -4.84
N CYS A 17 -18.74 -3.99 -6.17
CA CYS A 17 -19.42 -2.91 -6.88
C CYS A 17 -20.95 -2.97 -6.72
N ALA A 18 -21.54 -4.17 -6.70
CA ALA A 18 -22.96 -4.34 -6.45
C ALA A 18 -23.38 -3.91 -5.03
N ALA A 19 -22.49 -4.07 -4.04
CA ALA A 19 -22.77 -3.73 -2.65
C ALA A 19 -22.45 -2.27 -2.29
N LEU A 20 -21.40 -1.69 -2.88
CA LEU A 20 -20.83 -0.39 -2.48
C LEU A 20 -20.95 0.70 -3.55
N GLY A 21 -21.36 0.36 -4.77
CA GLY A 21 -21.45 1.28 -5.91
C GLY A 21 -20.50 0.91 -7.05
N GLU A 22 -20.87 1.30 -8.28
CA GLU A 22 -20.22 0.85 -9.52
C GLU A 22 -18.70 1.13 -9.56
N ASP A 23 -18.25 2.21 -8.91
CA ASP A 23 -16.84 2.64 -8.87
C ASP A 23 -16.10 2.27 -7.57
N ALA A 24 -16.70 1.43 -6.71
CA ALA A 24 -16.11 1.09 -5.41
C ALA A 24 -14.75 0.38 -5.52
N VAL A 25 -14.53 -0.42 -6.58
CA VAL A 25 -13.26 -1.08 -6.83
C VAL A 25 -13.03 -1.31 -8.32
N ALA A 26 -11.81 -1.05 -8.79
CA ALA A 26 -11.41 -1.46 -10.14
C ALA A 26 -11.07 -2.96 -10.19
N ASP A 27 -11.37 -3.62 -11.31
CA ASP A 27 -11.02 -5.04 -11.55
C ASP A 27 -9.50 -5.29 -11.41
N ARG A 28 -8.66 -4.30 -11.77
CA ARG A 28 -7.21 -4.34 -11.53
C ARG A 28 -6.87 -4.42 -10.03
N MET A 29 -7.49 -3.59 -9.19
CA MET A 29 -7.25 -3.59 -7.76
C MET A 29 -7.62 -4.95 -7.15
N SER A 30 -8.75 -5.52 -7.57
CA SER A 30 -9.17 -6.84 -7.11
C SER A 30 -8.16 -7.92 -7.48
N ARG A 31 -7.58 -7.89 -8.69
CA ARG A 31 -6.52 -8.83 -9.09
C ARG A 31 -5.24 -8.65 -8.28
N ASP A 32 -4.83 -7.41 -8.03
CA ASP A 32 -3.61 -7.11 -7.26
C ASP A 32 -3.75 -7.60 -5.80
N TRP A 33 -4.91 -7.40 -5.17
CA TRP A 33 -5.21 -7.97 -3.84
C TRP A 33 -5.20 -9.50 -3.84
N PHE A 34 -5.83 -10.14 -4.83
CA PHE A 34 -5.81 -11.60 -4.94
C PHE A 34 -4.41 -12.19 -5.20
N LYS A 35 -3.50 -11.40 -5.79
CA LYS A 35 -2.09 -11.78 -5.90
C LYS A 35 -1.42 -11.73 -4.53
N ARG A 36 -1.58 -10.63 -3.79
CA ARG A 36 -1.04 -10.49 -2.42
C ARG A 36 -1.52 -11.61 -1.49
N PHE A 37 -2.82 -11.91 -1.52
CA PHE A 37 -3.40 -12.99 -0.70
C PHE A 37 -2.83 -14.37 -1.06
N ARG A 38 -2.60 -14.63 -2.35
CA ARG A 38 -1.95 -15.88 -2.80
C ARG A 38 -0.49 -16.00 -2.37
N GLU A 39 0.19 -14.87 -2.18
CA GLU A 39 1.55 -14.78 -1.64
C GLU A 39 1.58 -14.86 -0.10
N GLY A 40 0.41 -15.01 0.55
CA GLY A 40 0.28 -15.10 2.02
C GLY A 40 0.21 -13.75 2.74
N ASP A 41 0.29 -12.63 2.00
CA ASP A 41 0.10 -11.29 2.56
C ASP A 41 -1.40 -10.97 2.65
N ILE A 42 -1.98 -11.26 3.80
CA ILE A 42 -3.39 -10.93 4.13
C ILE A 42 -3.56 -9.57 4.80
N SER A 43 -2.49 -8.78 4.94
CA SER A 43 -2.56 -7.47 5.59
C SER A 43 -3.35 -6.49 4.73
N LEU A 44 -4.37 -5.87 5.32
CA LEU A 44 -5.15 -4.81 4.69
C LEU A 44 -4.44 -3.44 4.77
N GLU A 45 -3.38 -3.34 5.56
CA GLU A 45 -2.61 -2.11 5.71
C GLU A 45 -1.84 -1.77 4.45
N ASP A 46 -1.73 -0.47 4.19
CA ASP A 46 -0.86 0.04 3.15
C ASP A 46 0.60 -0.23 3.52
N ARG A 47 1.36 -0.74 2.55
CA ARG A 47 2.81 -0.85 2.70
C ARG A 47 3.42 0.56 2.77
N PRO A 48 4.57 0.72 3.45
CA PRO A 48 5.31 1.98 3.44
C PRO A 48 5.46 2.49 2.01
N ARG A 49 4.93 3.69 1.75
CA ARG A 49 5.00 4.31 0.42
C ARG A 49 6.39 4.93 0.25
N SER A 50 7.08 4.58 -0.81
CA SER A 50 8.31 5.27 -1.20
C SER A 50 8.02 6.74 -1.51
N GLY A 51 8.83 7.66 -0.99
CA GLY A 51 8.82 9.08 -1.41
C GLY A 51 8.75 10.09 -0.27
N ARG A 52 8.28 9.72 0.92
CA ARG A 52 8.41 10.57 2.12
C ARG A 52 9.65 10.13 2.91
N PRO A 53 10.52 11.06 3.37
CA PRO A 53 11.62 10.73 4.25
C PRO A 53 11.09 9.97 5.48
N LEU A 54 11.79 8.90 5.89
CA LEU A 54 11.42 8.16 7.08
C LEU A 54 11.57 9.09 8.30
N GLU A 55 10.82 8.85 9.37
CA GLU A 55 10.91 9.69 10.59
C GLU A 55 12.34 9.77 11.12
N SER A 56 13.10 8.67 11.00
CA SER A 56 14.54 8.61 11.27
C SER A 56 15.39 9.54 10.39
N ASP A 57 14.98 9.78 9.14
CA ASP A 57 15.69 10.69 8.24
C ASP A 57 15.47 12.15 8.68
N ILE A 58 14.28 12.46 9.19
CA ILE A 58 13.96 13.81 9.72
C ILE A 58 14.74 14.08 11.00
N GLU A 59 14.82 13.13 11.93
CA GLU A 59 15.62 13.29 13.15
C GLU A 59 17.11 13.48 12.83
N ARG A 60 17.65 12.70 11.89
CA ARG A 60 19.04 12.86 11.42
C ARG A 60 19.27 14.23 10.78
N LEU A 61 18.32 14.72 9.98
CA LEU A 61 18.39 16.06 9.39
C LEU A 61 18.35 17.15 10.46
N LYS A 62 17.53 17.02 11.50
CA LYS A 62 17.48 17.98 12.62
C LYS A 62 18.83 18.08 13.32
N VAL A 63 19.44 16.94 13.67
CA VAL A 63 20.77 16.93 14.32
C VAL A 63 21.82 17.62 13.44
N LEU A 64 21.82 17.38 12.12
CA LEU A 64 22.76 18.03 11.20
C LEU A 64 22.57 19.55 11.12
N ILE A 65 21.32 20.02 11.18
CA ILE A 65 21.00 21.46 11.16
C ILE A 65 21.37 22.12 12.51
N GLU A 66 21.16 21.43 13.63
CA GLU A 66 21.54 21.91 14.96
C GLU A 66 23.06 22.01 15.11
N ASP A 67 23.81 21.02 14.61
CA ASP A 67 25.28 21.00 14.64
C ASP A 67 25.89 22.08 13.70
N ASN A 68 25.34 22.24 12.51
CA ASN A 68 25.78 23.27 11.57
C ASN A 68 24.59 23.96 10.88
N PRO A 69 24.12 25.09 11.42
CA PRO A 69 22.98 25.83 10.86
C PRO A 69 23.23 26.41 9.46
N ARG A 70 24.48 26.43 8.99
CA ARG A 70 24.84 26.90 7.64
C ARG A 70 24.91 25.78 6.61
N LEU A 71 24.49 24.56 6.96
CA LEU A 71 24.39 23.47 6.00
C LEU A 71 23.41 23.88 4.88
N THR A 72 23.88 23.84 3.64
CA THR A 72 23.05 24.04 2.46
C THR A 72 22.93 22.72 1.70
N THR A 73 21.80 22.49 1.07
CA THR A 73 21.68 21.45 0.04
C THR A 73 22.57 21.83 -1.14
N ARG A 74 23.45 20.92 -1.57
CA ARG A 74 24.30 21.12 -2.75
C ARG A 74 23.42 21.16 -4.00
N GLU A 75 23.67 22.10 -4.90
CA GLU A 75 23.08 22.12 -6.25
C GLU A 75 23.53 20.91 -7.10
#